data_AF-A0A6C0IW29-F1
#
_entry.id   AF-A0A6C0IW29-F1
#
_cell.length_a   1.000
_cell.length_b   1.000
_cell.length_c   1.000
_cell.angle_alpha   90.00
_cell.angle_beta   90.00
_cell.angle_gamma   90.00
#
_symmetry.space_group_name_H-M   'P 1'
#
loop_
_entity.id
_entity.type
_entity.pdbx_description
1 polymer ?
#
loop_
_entity_poly.entity_id
_entity_poly.type
_entity_poly.pdbx_seq_one_letter_code
_entity_poly.pdbx_strand_id
1 'polypeptide(L)'
;MAKKTLKSMIFGNKKSTRKNNTVKKGSTFITQKQQQKIVITFLQMLNTVKLYHWKTHSHSQHVASDTLYTDLNASIDEFVEIMMGKEGSRVNLTGQKSIPLLDYTNINDFKKEVERYKNFLINMDFINVTNNSDLLNTRDEILGLLNKFTYLLTLE
;
A
#
# COMPACT_ATOMS: atom_id res chain seq x y z
N MET A 1 77.82 3.43 27.23
CA MET A 1 76.46 2.87 27.41
C MET A 1 75.48 4.02 27.61
N ALA A 2 74.33 3.91 26.92
CA ALA A 2 73.04 4.60 27.12
C ALA A 2 72.94 6.15 27.03
N LYS A 3 72.56 6.63 25.84
CA LYS A 3 71.73 7.84 25.62
C LYS A 3 70.30 7.59 26.13
N LYS A 4 69.63 8.58 26.74
CA LYS A 4 68.15 8.75 26.72
C LYS A 4 67.75 10.15 27.25
N THR A 5 67.52 11.16 26.41
CA THR A 5 66.28 11.56 25.68
C THR A 5 65.45 12.60 26.45
N LEU A 6 65.27 13.79 25.84
CA LEU A 6 64.37 14.87 26.25
C LEU A 6 62.90 14.38 26.26
N LYS A 7 62.15 14.75 27.31
CA LYS A 7 60.68 14.69 27.34
C LYS A 7 60.11 15.87 26.54
N SER A 8 59.47 15.61 25.40
CA SER A 8 58.55 16.54 24.76
C SER A 8 57.15 16.38 25.38
N MET A 9 56.55 17.50 25.81
CA MET A 9 55.14 17.59 26.17
C MET A 9 54.30 17.42 24.90
N ILE A 10 53.50 16.36 24.82
CA ILE A 10 52.45 16.21 23.80
C ILE A 10 51.16 16.77 24.38
N PHE A 11 50.71 17.91 23.83
CA PHE A 11 49.37 18.43 24.05
C PHE A 11 48.35 17.44 23.46
N GLY A 12 47.55 16.81 24.33
CA GLY A 12 46.48 15.91 23.94
C GLY A 12 45.34 16.66 23.26
N ASN A 13 45.25 16.54 21.93
CA ASN A 13 44.15 17.09 21.16
C ASN A 13 42.94 16.12 21.24
N LYS A 14 42.00 16.36 22.16
CA LYS A 14 40.72 15.63 22.22
C LYS A 14 39.91 15.98 20.96
N LYS A 15 39.95 15.12 19.94
CA LYS A 15 39.00 15.18 18.82
C LYS A 15 37.59 14.92 19.35
N SER A 16 36.83 15.99 19.54
CA SER A 16 35.39 15.95 19.74
C SER A 16 34.73 15.33 18.50
N THR A 17 34.36 14.06 18.57
CA THR A 17 33.51 13.41 17.57
C THR A 17 32.10 13.97 17.70
N ARG A 18 31.80 14.98 16.87
CA ARG A 18 30.44 15.48 16.67
C ARG A 18 29.63 14.32 16.03
N LYS A 19 28.87 13.59 16.85
CA LYS A 19 27.84 12.67 16.35
C LYS A 19 26.83 13.53 15.59
N ASN A 20 26.89 13.50 14.25
CA ASN A 20 25.81 14.00 13.43
C ASN A 20 24.61 13.09 13.67
N ASN A 21 23.70 13.52 14.55
CA ASN A 21 22.34 13.01 14.56
C ASN A 21 21.69 13.50 13.26
N THR A 22 21.81 12.70 12.21
CA THR A 22 20.94 12.83 11.05
C THR A 22 19.53 12.58 11.53
N VAL A 23 18.75 13.66 11.63
CA VAL A 23 17.30 13.59 11.75
C VAL A 23 16.83 12.67 10.61
N LYS A 24 16.34 11.47 10.95
CA LYS A 24 15.67 10.59 10.00
C LYS A 24 14.42 11.34 9.51
N LYS A 25 14.57 12.12 8.44
CA LYS A 25 13.44 12.54 7.61
C LYS A 25 12.68 11.25 7.29
N GLY A 26 11.41 11.16 7.70
CA GLY A 26 10.55 10.04 7.34
C GLY A 26 10.69 9.78 5.84
N SER A 27 10.88 8.52 5.45
CA SER A 27 11.13 8.19 4.06
C SER A 27 9.98 8.70 3.21
N THR A 28 10.26 9.61 2.28
CA THR A 28 9.29 10.11 1.29
C THR A 28 8.74 9.00 0.39
N PHE A 29 9.44 7.86 0.36
CA PHE A 29 9.27 6.75 -0.57
C PHE A 29 8.51 5.56 0.06
N ILE A 30 7.62 4.96 -0.71
CA ILE A 30 6.90 3.73 -0.41
C ILE A 30 7.86 2.55 -0.56
N THR A 31 8.15 1.88 0.55
CA THR A 31 9.09 0.75 0.57
C THR A 31 8.62 -0.42 -0.31
N GLN A 32 9.55 -1.22 -0.84
CA GLN A 32 9.19 -2.44 -1.61
C GLN A 32 8.19 -3.35 -0.86
N LYS A 33 8.32 -3.47 0.47
CA LYS A 33 7.38 -4.26 1.28
C LYS A 33 5.97 -3.68 1.26
N GLN A 34 5.83 -2.36 1.30
CA GLN A 34 4.53 -1.69 1.17
C GLN A 34 3.98 -1.85 -0.24
N GLN A 35 4.79 -1.64 -1.28
CA GLN A 35 4.39 -1.86 -2.68
C GLN A 35 3.86 -3.28 -2.89
N GLN A 36 4.56 -4.30 -2.39
CA GLN A 36 4.12 -5.70 -2.43
C GLN A 36 2.77 -5.89 -1.73
N LYS A 37 2.62 -5.36 -0.51
CA LYS A 37 1.37 -5.47 0.25
C LYS A 37 0.20 -4.82 -0.50
N ILE A 38 0.42 -3.65 -1.09
CA ILE A 38 -0.57 -2.93 -1.88
C ILE A 38 -1.01 -3.78 -3.08
N VAL A 39 -0.07 -4.18 -3.92
CA VAL A 39 -0.36 -4.95 -5.14
C VAL A 39 -1.05 -6.26 -4.82
N ILE A 40 -0.60 -7.00 -3.81
CA ILE A 40 -1.25 -8.26 -3.39
C ILE A 40 -2.68 -8.00 -2.93
N THR A 41 -2.91 -6.96 -2.13
CA THR A 41 -4.25 -6.64 -1.61
C THR A 41 -5.18 -6.23 -2.75
N PHE A 42 -4.70 -5.45 -3.71
CA PHE A 42 -5.45 -5.03 -4.90
C PHE A 42 -5.82 -6.21 -5.80
N LEU A 43 -4.87 -7.10 -6.09
CA LEU A 43 -5.15 -8.34 -6.83
C LEU A 43 -6.18 -9.20 -6.10
N GLN A 44 -6.05 -9.34 -4.78
CA GLN A 44 -7.01 -10.10 -3.98
C GLN A 44 -8.40 -9.44 -4.00
N MET A 45 -8.48 -8.10 -3.93
CA MET A 45 -9.72 -7.33 -4.01
C MET A 45 -10.45 -7.57 -5.33
N LEU A 46 -9.76 -7.43 -6.47
CA LEU A 46 -10.33 -7.68 -7.81
C LEU A 46 -10.87 -9.10 -7.93
N ASN A 47 -10.07 -10.09 -7.54
CA ASN A 47 -10.48 -11.49 -7.61
C ASN A 47 -11.69 -11.79 -6.70
N THR A 48 -11.70 -11.24 -5.48
CA THR A 48 -12.82 -11.42 -4.54
C THR A 48 -14.12 -10.85 -5.09
N VAL A 49 -14.08 -9.65 -5.67
CA VAL A 49 -15.26 -9.03 -6.33
C VAL A 49 -15.72 -9.86 -7.52
N LYS A 50 -14.80 -10.35 -8.37
CA LYS A 50 -15.19 -11.13 -9.55
C LYS A 50 -15.78 -12.50 -9.20
N LEU A 51 -15.24 -13.16 -8.19
CA LEU A 51 -15.79 -14.41 -7.67
C LEU A 51 -17.21 -14.22 -7.13
N TYR A 52 -17.45 -13.14 -6.37
CA TYR A 52 -18.78 -12.82 -5.88
C TYR A 52 -19.77 -12.55 -7.03
N HIS A 53 -19.35 -11.76 -8.02
CA HIS A 53 -20.13 -11.46 -9.22
C HIS A 53 -20.60 -12.72 -9.97
N TRP A 54 -19.74 -13.73 -10.11
CA TRP A 54 -20.10 -14.99 -10.77
C TRP A 54 -21.04 -15.86 -9.95
N LYS A 55 -20.99 -15.75 -8.62
CA LYS A 55 -21.73 -16.65 -7.72
C LYS A 55 -23.07 -16.11 -7.26
N THR A 56 -23.26 -14.80 -7.28
CA THR A 56 -24.53 -14.22 -6.84
C THR A 56 -25.68 -14.64 -7.75
N HIS A 57 -26.81 -15.01 -7.14
CA HIS A 57 -28.05 -15.27 -7.84
C HIS A 57 -28.94 -14.02 -7.97
N SER A 58 -28.56 -12.90 -7.35
CA SER A 58 -29.28 -11.64 -7.45
C SER A 58 -28.79 -10.85 -8.66
N HIS A 59 -29.71 -10.48 -9.55
CA HIS A 59 -29.38 -9.72 -10.76
C HIS A 59 -28.83 -8.32 -10.43
N SER A 60 -29.41 -7.63 -9.43
CA SER A 60 -28.93 -6.31 -8.99
C SER A 60 -27.51 -6.40 -8.43
N GLN A 61 -27.22 -7.42 -7.62
CA GLN A 61 -25.87 -7.68 -7.11
C GLN A 61 -24.89 -8.01 -8.23
N HIS A 62 -25.29 -8.83 -9.20
CA HIS A 62 -24.47 -9.22 -10.34
C HIS A 62 -24.02 -7.99 -11.14
N VAL A 63 -24.96 -7.11 -11.49
CA VAL A 63 -24.69 -5.87 -12.23
C VAL A 63 -23.84 -4.90 -11.40
N ALA A 64 -24.18 -4.71 -10.12
CA ALA A 64 -23.45 -3.80 -9.24
C ALA A 64 -21.99 -4.25 -9.04
N SER A 65 -21.75 -5.55 -8.87
CA SER A 65 -20.41 -6.10 -8.68
C SER A 65 -19.60 -6.13 -9.98
N ASP A 66 -20.22 -6.29 -11.15
CA ASP A 66 -19.53 -6.18 -12.44
C ASP A 66 -19.07 -4.75 -12.74
N THR A 67 -19.94 -3.78 -12.45
CA THR A 67 -19.61 -2.36 -12.55
C THR A 67 -18.48 -2.02 -11.58
N LEU A 68 -18.59 -2.46 -10.31
CA LEU A 68 -17.50 -2.29 -9.35
C LEU A 68 -16.20 -2.87 -9.88
N TYR A 69 -16.20 -4.12 -10.39
CA TYR A 69 -14.99 -4.76 -10.88
C TYR A 69 -14.32 -3.95 -12.00
N THR A 70 -15.12 -3.44 -12.95
CA THR A 70 -14.63 -2.66 -14.08
C THR A 70 -13.95 -1.37 -13.63
N ASP A 71 -14.66 -0.58 -12.83
CA ASP A 71 -14.16 0.71 -12.33
C ASP A 71 -12.95 0.50 -11.41
N LEU A 72 -13.04 -0.50 -10.54
CA LEU A 72 -11.98 -0.85 -9.59
C LEU A 72 -10.71 -1.30 -10.31
N ASN A 73 -10.82 -2.08 -11.39
CA ASN A 73 -9.67 -2.53 -12.18
C ASN A 73 -8.93 -1.34 -12.80
N ALA A 74 -9.67 -0.38 -13.37
CA ALA A 74 -9.09 0.82 -13.95
C ALA A 74 -8.38 1.69 -12.89
N SER A 75 -9.04 1.98 -11.77
CA SER A 75 -8.45 2.82 -10.71
C SER A 75 -7.27 2.13 -9.99
N ILE A 76 -7.29 0.81 -9.84
CA ILE A 76 -6.16 0.05 -9.26
C ILE A 76 -4.95 0.11 -10.19
N ASP A 77 -5.14 -0.05 -11.49
CA ASP A 77 -4.06 0.02 -12.47
C ASP A 77 -3.40 1.40 -12.44
N GLU A 78 -4.21 2.47 -12.53
CA GLU A 78 -3.75 3.85 -12.40
C GLU A 78 -2.97 4.07 -11.09
N PHE A 79 -3.48 3.59 -9.95
CA PHE A 79 -2.79 3.72 -8.67
C PHE A 79 -1.40 3.05 -8.72
N VAL A 80 -1.32 1.82 -9.21
CA VAL A 80 -0.08 1.03 -9.24
C VAL A 80 0.92 1.67 -10.20
N GLU A 81 0.48 2.16 -11.35
CA GLU A 81 1.32 2.84 -12.33
C GLU A 81 1.89 4.15 -11.78
N ILE A 82 1.07 4.99 -11.14
CA ILE A 82 1.54 6.22 -10.48
C ILE A 82 2.54 5.87 -9.37
N MET A 83 2.23 4.86 -8.54
CA MET A 83 3.09 4.44 -7.44
C MET A 83 4.47 4.02 -7.96
N MET A 84 4.51 3.15 -8.96
CA MET A 84 5.76 2.68 -9.56
C MET A 84 6.50 3.79 -10.31
N GLY A 85 5.78 4.69 -10.97
CA GLY A 85 6.34 5.84 -11.67
C GLY A 85 7.07 6.80 -10.72
N LYS A 86 6.52 7.04 -9.54
CA LYS A 86 7.15 7.90 -8.51
C LYS A 86 8.32 7.23 -7.81
N GLU A 87 8.19 5.96 -7.46
CA GLU A 87 9.23 5.22 -6.74
C GLU A 87 10.43 4.89 -7.64
N GLY A 88 10.23 4.85 -8.96
CA GLY A 88 11.29 4.53 -9.94
C GLY A 88 11.72 3.07 -9.90
N SER A 89 11.00 2.21 -9.18
CA SER A 89 11.26 0.78 -9.05
C SER A 89 10.09 -0.06 -9.58
N ARG A 90 10.36 -1.34 -9.86
CA ARG A 90 9.33 -2.33 -10.17
C ARG A 90 8.93 -3.07 -8.89
N VAL A 91 7.64 -3.37 -8.74
CA VAL A 91 7.19 -4.28 -7.69
C VAL A 91 7.86 -5.65 -7.91
N ASN A 92 8.42 -6.21 -6.84
CA ASN A 92 9.06 -7.52 -6.88
C ASN A 92 8.23 -8.51 -6.08
N LEU A 93 7.57 -9.44 -6.77
CA LEU A 93 6.76 -10.51 -6.18
C LEU A 93 7.39 -11.90 -6.34
N THR A 94 8.68 -12.02 -6.69
CA THR A 94 9.31 -13.35 -6.94
C THR A 94 9.30 -14.28 -5.72
N GLY A 95 9.21 -13.73 -4.51
CA GLY A 95 9.03 -14.50 -3.27
C GLY A 95 7.58 -14.85 -2.95
N GLN A 96 6.60 -14.28 -3.64
CA GLN A 96 5.18 -14.51 -3.42
C GLN A 96 4.73 -15.75 -4.19
N LYS A 97 4.52 -16.86 -3.48
CA LYS A 97 4.18 -18.15 -4.10
C LYS A 97 2.70 -18.30 -4.44
N SER A 98 1.82 -17.59 -3.73
CA SER A 98 0.38 -17.67 -3.92
C SER A 98 -0.32 -16.43 -3.37
N ILE A 99 -1.49 -16.10 -3.89
CA ILE A 99 -2.40 -15.10 -3.31
C ILE A 99 -3.67 -15.86 -2.93
N PRO A 100 -4.14 -15.78 -1.67
CA PRO A 100 -5.35 -16.48 -1.27
C PRO A 100 -6.55 -15.91 -2.03
N LEU A 101 -7.35 -16.78 -2.63
CA LEU A 101 -8.65 -16.41 -3.18
C LEU A 101 -9.67 -16.41 -2.05
N LEU A 102 -10.36 -15.29 -1.87
CA LEU A 102 -11.45 -15.20 -0.91
C LEU A 102 -12.76 -15.43 -1.66
N ASP A 103 -13.42 -16.52 -1.30
CA ASP A 103 -14.64 -16.95 -1.96
C ASP A 103 -15.82 -16.87 -0.98
N TYR A 104 -16.81 -16.03 -1.30
CA TYR A 104 -17.98 -15.78 -0.46
C TYR A 104 -19.27 -16.17 -1.19
N THR A 105 -20.16 -16.85 -0.48
CA THR A 105 -21.53 -17.18 -0.95
C THR A 105 -22.59 -16.29 -0.32
N ASN A 106 -22.33 -15.79 0.89
CA ASN A 106 -23.23 -14.93 1.64
C ASN A 106 -22.81 -13.47 1.51
N ILE A 107 -23.76 -12.60 1.21
CA ILE A 107 -23.52 -11.17 1.12
C ILE A 107 -22.97 -10.56 2.42
N ASN A 108 -23.38 -11.04 3.59
CA ASN A 108 -22.93 -10.46 4.85
C ASN A 108 -21.43 -10.64 5.05
N ASP A 109 -20.88 -11.79 4.66
CA ASP A 109 -19.45 -12.06 4.79
C ASP A 109 -18.65 -11.34 3.70
N PHE A 110 -19.21 -11.25 2.49
CA PHE A 110 -18.63 -10.43 1.43
C PHE A 110 -18.59 -8.93 1.80
N LYS A 111 -19.67 -8.37 2.37
CA LYS A 111 -19.72 -6.99 2.89
C LYS A 111 -18.64 -6.75 3.95
N LYS A 112 -18.41 -7.69 4.87
CA LYS A 112 -17.32 -7.58 5.86
C LYS A 112 -15.95 -7.52 5.19
N GLU A 113 -15.72 -8.26 4.11
CA GLU A 113 -14.46 -8.21 3.38
C GLU A 113 -14.31 -6.89 2.61
N VAL A 114 -15.37 -6.37 2.01
CA VAL A 114 -15.39 -5.02 1.42
C VAL A 114 -15.03 -3.96 2.47
N GLU A 115 -15.56 -4.05 3.68
CA GLU A 115 -15.18 -3.15 4.77
C GLU A 115 -13.70 -3.29 5.18
N ARG A 116 -13.11 -4.50 5.11
CA ARG A 116 -11.67 -4.68 5.33
C ARG A 116 -10.84 -3.99 4.25
N TYR A 117 -11.27 -4.01 2.99
CA TYR A 117 -10.61 -3.28 1.91
C TYR A 117 -10.69 -1.77 2.10
N LYS A 118 -11.85 -1.23 2.50
CA LYS A 118 -11.99 0.19 2.84
C LYS A 118 -11.05 0.59 3.98
N ASN A 119 -11.02 -0.21 5.06
CA ASN A 119 -10.11 0.02 6.17
C ASN A 119 -8.64 -0.05 5.74
N PHE A 120 -8.29 -0.96 4.83
CA PHE A 120 -6.92 -1.04 4.29
C PHE A 120 -6.52 0.27 3.58
N LEU A 121 -7.40 0.83 2.74
CA LEU A 121 -7.17 2.10 2.03
C LEU A 121 -7.03 3.27 3.02
N ILE A 122 -7.95 3.40 3.98
CA ILE A 122 -7.93 4.46 5.00
C ILE A 122 -6.63 4.42 5.80
N ASN A 123 -6.12 3.23 6.13
CA ASN A 123 -4.90 3.03 6.90
C ASN A 123 -3.61 3.07 6.05
N MET A 124 -3.63 3.65 4.85
CA MET A 124 -2.43 3.98 4.07
C MET A 124 -1.79 5.31 4.51
N ASP A 125 -1.71 5.55 5.81
CA ASP A 125 -1.16 6.77 6.43
C ASP A 125 0.33 7.01 6.14
N PHE A 126 1.04 5.94 5.75
CA PHE A 126 2.43 6.00 5.33
C PHE A 126 2.65 6.74 4.00
N ILE A 127 1.60 7.03 3.23
CA ILE A 127 1.68 7.82 2.00
C ILE A 127 1.61 9.31 2.36
N ASN A 128 2.73 10.02 2.24
CA ASN A 128 2.79 11.44 2.58
C ASN A 128 2.10 12.31 1.52
N VAL A 129 1.10 13.10 1.94
CA VAL A 129 0.32 14.02 1.10
C VAL A 129 1.17 15.02 0.31
N THR A 130 2.28 15.51 0.86
CA THR A 130 3.07 16.59 0.24
C THR A 130 3.60 16.22 -1.15
N ASN A 131 3.87 14.94 -1.42
CA ASN A 131 4.46 14.49 -2.69
C ASN A 131 3.59 13.48 -3.45
N ASN A 132 2.47 13.08 -2.87
CA ASN A 132 1.65 11.96 -3.33
C ASN A 132 0.15 12.30 -3.35
N SER A 133 -0.20 13.57 -3.58
CA SER A 133 -1.61 13.99 -3.63
C SER A 133 -2.40 13.29 -4.74
N ASP A 134 -1.75 13.00 -5.87
CA ASP A 134 -2.26 12.18 -6.97
C ASP A 134 -2.54 10.73 -6.53
N LEU A 135 -1.60 10.07 -5.84
CA LEU A 135 -1.83 8.73 -5.29
C LEU A 135 -2.97 8.71 -4.26
N LEU A 136 -3.03 9.71 -3.40
CA LEU A 136 -4.09 9.82 -2.41
C LEU A 136 -5.45 10.07 -3.07
N ASN A 137 -5.49 10.85 -4.16
CA ASN A 137 -6.70 11.03 -4.95
C ASN A 137 -7.18 9.69 -5.53
N THR A 138 -6.32 8.94 -6.22
CA THR A 138 -6.71 7.64 -6.81
C THR A 138 -7.10 6.62 -5.72
N ARG A 139 -6.44 6.63 -4.55
CA ARG A 139 -6.86 5.83 -3.38
C ARG A 139 -8.28 6.18 -2.94
N ASP A 140 -8.61 7.47 -2.89
CA ASP A 140 -9.91 7.95 -2.43
C ASP A 140 -11.01 7.70 -3.46
N GLU A 141 -10.69 7.71 -4.76
CA GLU A 141 -11.57 7.22 -5.83
C GLU A 141 -11.89 5.73 -5.62
N ILE A 142 -10.88 4.88 -5.38
CA ILE A 142 -11.09 3.45 -5.08
C ILE A 142 -12.00 3.28 -3.84
N LEU A 143 -11.75 4.06 -2.78
CA LEU A 143 -12.59 4.04 -1.57
C LEU A 143 -14.03 4.49 -1.89
N GLY A 144 -14.19 5.49 -2.74
CA GLY A 144 -15.47 5.98 -3.24
C GLY A 144 -16.27 4.90 -3.96
N LEU A 145 -15.60 4.13 -4.85
CA LEU A 145 -16.21 2.99 -5.55
C LEU A 145 -16.73 1.95 -4.57
N LEU A 146 -15.94 1.57 -3.56
CA LEU A 146 -16.35 0.60 -2.54
C LEU A 146 -17.53 1.12 -1.70
N ASN A 147 -17.55 2.41 -1.36
CA ASN A 147 -18.65 3.02 -0.61
C ASN A 147 -19.95 3.06 -1.42
N LYS A 148 -19.88 3.50 -2.68
CA LYS A 148 -21.00 3.46 -3.62
C LYS A 148 -21.53 2.05 -3.77
N PHE A 149 -20.65 1.07 -3.95
CA PHE A 149 -21.04 -0.33 -4.07
C PHE A 149 -21.76 -0.85 -2.82
N THR A 150 -21.26 -0.57 -1.62
CA THR A 150 -21.96 -1.00 -0.39
C THR A 150 -23.35 -0.39 -0.24
N TYR A 151 -23.57 0.83 -0.74
CA TYR A 151 -24.91 1.41 -0.84
C TYR A 151 -25.77 0.70 -1.89
N LEU A 152 -25.23 0.37 -3.07
CA LEU A 152 -25.97 -0.39 -4.08
C LEU A 152 -26.42 -1.77 -3.55
N LEU A 153 -25.60 -2.41 -2.72
CA LEU A 153 -25.95 -3.66 -2.02
C LEU A 153 -27.03 -3.50 -0.94
N THR A 154 -27.55 -2.30 -0.67
CA THR A 154 -28.74 -2.10 0.17
C THR A 154 -30.02 -1.93 -0.64
N LEU A 155 -29.92 -1.87 -1.97
CA LEU A 155 -31.04 -1.69 -2.91
C LEU A 155 -31.50 -3.02 -3.54
N GLU A 156 -30.94 -4.13 -3.06
CA GLU A 156 -31.16 -5.49 -3.55
C GLU A 156 -32.40 -6.17 -2.98
#